data_AF-A0A847BYE9-F1
#
_entry.id   AF-A0A847BYE9-F1
#
_cell.length_a   1.000
_cell.length_b   1.000
_cell.length_c   1.000
_cell.angle_alpha   90.00
_cell.angle_beta   90.00
_cell.angle_gamma   90.00
#
_symmetry.space_group_name_H-M   'P 1'
#
loop_
_entity.id
_entity.type
_entity.pdbx_description
1 polymer ?
#
loop_
_entity_poly.entity_id
_entity_poly.type
_entity_poly.pdbx_seq_one_letter_code
_entity_poly.pdbx_strand_id
1 'polypeptide(L)'
;MGILSNTVSIRQFRVVGDKPTANLPAWAGTRLADFGFRSIEDSAEELAIGWVEFDDPRESGFEAPHAFQRDHYFVFTLRRDQRRLPAALFKQHLQQEEADFLAAHPGFRRVPKQKREELKEMLRLRLLAKTLPAPSLWDVVWDTEKDLVTFASLSASIGDLLVEQFKKTFEGLRLAPIHPYARGMDVVEESLKAKLATANRASTAEAVELTEANRWLGCDFLLWLMHRTMTADSEYPVSRPGPAVPGERFISYLNDKVLLAGAGNPDGIQKVAVSGPQDHFSEVRAALLSGKEIHEAVLYLEKEENLWKLHLKGEPFH
;
A
#
# COMPACT_ATOMS: atom_id res chain seq x y z
N MET A 1 8.48 3.79 -3.64
CA MET A 1 9.53 2.96 -4.26
C MET A 1 8.83 2.03 -5.21
N GLY A 2 9.39 1.83 -6.39
CA GLY A 2 8.79 1.00 -7.43
C GLY A 2 9.09 -0.48 -7.24
N ILE A 3 8.45 -1.34 -8.03
CA ILE A 3 8.57 -2.80 -7.97
C ILE A 3 9.99 -3.31 -8.31
N LEU A 4 10.77 -2.54 -9.08
CA LEU A 4 12.16 -2.87 -9.45
C LEU A 4 13.20 -2.38 -8.43
N SER A 5 12.75 -1.76 -7.33
CA SER A 5 13.67 -1.28 -6.29
C SER A 5 14.17 -2.44 -5.43
N ASN A 6 15.37 -2.32 -4.85
CA ASN A 6 15.92 -3.31 -3.90
C ASN A 6 15.02 -3.55 -2.67
N THR A 7 14.12 -2.62 -2.37
CA THR A 7 13.09 -2.78 -1.36
C THR A 7 11.79 -2.23 -1.91
N VAL A 8 10.72 -3.00 -1.75
CA VAL A 8 9.37 -2.62 -2.18
C VAL A 8 8.38 -2.97 -1.08
N SER A 9 7.35 -2.14 -0.93
CA SER A 9 6.23 -2.45 -0.06
C SER A 9 5.02 -2.76 -0.94
N ILE A 10 4.45 -3.95 -0.79
CA ILE A 10 3.40 -4.44 -1.69
C ILE A 10 2.10 -4.68 -0.93
N ARG A 11 0.98 -4.33 -1.56
CA ARG A 11 -0.34 -4.81 -1.18
C ARG A 11 -1.03 -5.42 -2.38
N GLN A 12 -2.00 -6.29 -2.14
CA GLN A 12 -2.68 -7.02 -3.20
C GLN A 12 -4.19 -6.81 -3.17
N PHE A 13 -4.77 -6.76 -4.36
CA PHE A 13 -6.19 -6.65 -4.61
C PHE A 13 -6.62 -7.75 -5.58
N ARG A 14 -7.84 -8.26 -5.41
CA ARG A 14 -8.52 -9.08 -6.40
C ARG A 14 -9.29 -8.20 -7.35
N VAL A 15 -9.18 -8.46 -8.64
CA VAL A 15 -10.02 -7.83 -9.66
C VAL A 15 -11.35 -8.57 -9.66
N VAL A 16 -12.46 -7.83 -9.56
CA VAL A 16 -13.81 -8.37 -9.58
C VAL A 16 -14.59 -7.68 -10.69
N GLY A 17 -15.27 -8.46 -11.51
CA GLY A 17 -16.03 -8.01 -12.68
C GLY A 17 -15.60 -8.74 -13.95
N ASP A 18 -16.35 -8.54 -15.02
CA ASP A 18 -16.11 -9.22 -16.29
C ASP A 18 -15.17 -8.37 -17.16
N LYS A 19 -13.98 -8.93 -17.44
CA LYS A 19 -13.04 -8.37 -18.41
C LYS A 19 -13.29 -8.97 -19.80
N PRO A 20 -12.94 -8.27 -20.90
CA PRO A 20 -13.07 -8.83 -22.24
C PRO A 20 -12.24 -10.12 -22.39
N THR A 21 -12.84 -11.16 -22.97
CA THR A 21 -12.18 -12.45 -23.20
C THR A 21 -11.28 -12.45 -24.44
N ALA A 22 -11.57 -11.58 -25.41
CA ALA A 22 -10.76 -11.38 -26.61
C ALA A 22 -10.12 -9.99 -26.62
N ASN A 23 -8.92 -9.88 -27.19
CA ASN A 23 -8.19 -8.63 -27.36
C ASN A 23 -7.99 -7.84 -26.05
N LEU A 24 -7.80 -8.55 -24.93
CA LEU A 24 -7.62 -7.95 -23.60
C LEU A 24 -6.49 -6.89 -23.58
N PRO A 25 -5.31 -7.10 -24.22
CA PRO A 25 -4.28 -6.07 -24.26
C PRO A 25 -4.72 -4.82 -25.01
N ALA A 26 -5.33 -4.96 -26.19
CA ALA A 26 -5.79 -3.81 -26.96
C ALA A 26 -6.83 -3.00 -26.19
N TRP A 27 -7.79 -3.67 -25.53
CA TRP A 27 -8.76 -3.02 -24.67
C TRP A 27 -8.09 -2.29 -23.50
N ALA A 28 -7.15 -2.95 -22.80
CA ALA A 28 -6.47 -2.37 -21.66
C ALA A 28 -5.62 -1.16 -22.06
N GLY A 29 -4.89 -1.23 -23.17
CA GLY A 29 -4.11 -0.11 -23.72
C GLY A 29 -4.98 1.10 -23.99
N THR A 30 -6.11 0.94 -24.70
CA THR A 30 -7.06 2.03 -24.93
C THR A 30 -7.59 2.63 -23.63
N ARG A 31 -7.99 1.80 -22.67
CA ARG A 31 -8.49 2.29 -21.37
C ARG A 31 -7.40 3.03 -20.58
N LEU A 32 -6.18 2.51 -20.56
CA LEU A 32 -5.05 3.17 -19.90
C LEU A 32 -4.72 4.52 -20.55
N ALA A 33 -4.75 4.61 -21.88
CA ALA A 33 -4.53 5.84 -22.64
C ALA A 33 -5.63 6.89 -22.39
N ASP A 34 -6.91 6.49 -22.39
CA ASP A 34 -8.04 7.38 -22.12
C ASP A 34 -7.92 8.06 -20.75
N PHE A 35 -7.38 7.33 -19.77
CA PHE A 35 -7.13 7.78 -18.40
C PHE A 35 -5.64 8.00 -18.12
N GLY A 36 -4.86 8.25 -19.17
CA GLY A 36 -3.44 8.55 -19.10
C GLY A 36 -3.20 9.87 -18.37
N PHE A 37 -2.04 9.99 -17.73
CA PHE A 37 -1.64 11.20 -17.04
C PHE A 37 -1.57 12.39 -17.99
N ARG A 38 -2.11 13.53 -17.55
CA ARG A 38 -2.07 14.83 -18.24
C ARG A 38 -1.32 15.82 -17.37
N SER A 39 -0.27 16.44 -17.92
CA SER A 39 0.56 17.39 -17.18
C SER A 39 -0.23 18.66 -16.82
N ILE A 40 0.06 19.19 -15.64
CA ILE A 40 -0.46 20.45 -15.10
C ILE A 40 0.64 21.50 -14.92
N GLU A 41 1.79 21.30 -15.55
CA GLU A 41 2.90 22.26 -15.48
C GLU A 41 2.47 23.63 -16.02
N ASP A 42 1.77 23.66 -17.16
CA ASP A 42 1.31 24.88 -17.83
C ASP A 42 -0.14 25.28 -17.48
N SER A 43 -0.75 24.66 -16.46
CA SER A 43 -2.13 24.95 -16.05
C SER A 43 -2.22 25.64 -14.68
N ALA A 44 -3.44 26.00 -14.26
CA ALA A 44 -3.71 26.50 -12.91
C ALA A 44 -4.09 25.37 -11.93
N GLU A 45 -4.10 24.12 -12.39
CA GLU A 45 -4.52 22.98 -11.58
C GLU A 45 -3.46 22.66 -10.52
N GLU A 46 -3.92 22.28 -9.33
CA GLU A 46 -3.02 21.94 -8.20
C GLU A 46 -2.65 20.46 -8.17
N LEU A 47 -3.42 19.61 -8.84
CA LEU A 47 -3.36 18.16 -8.74
C LEU A 47 -3.73 17.50 -10.06
N ALA A 48 -2.87 16.62 -10.54
CA ALA A 48 -3.16 15.71 -11.65
C ALA A 48 -2.89 14.27 -11.25
N ILE A 49 -3.71 13.36 -11.76
CA ILE A 49 -3.64 11.92 -11.48
C ILE A 49 -3.95 11.18 -12.77
N GLY A 50 -3.15 10.18 -13.11
CA GLY A 50 -3.42 9.31 -14.26
C GLY A 50 -2.36 8.23 -14.41
N TRP A 51 -2.52 7.43 -15.46
CA TRP A 51 -1.60 6.33 -15.77
C TRP A 51 -0.43 6.81 -16.60
N VAL A 52 0.74 6.26 -16.30
CA VAL A 52 1.94 6.41 -17.13
C VAL A 52 2.54 5.04 -17.38
N GLU A 53 3.33 4.96 -18.45
CA GLU A 53 4.07 3.75 -18.79
C GLU A 53 5.08 3.43 -17.68
N PHE A 54 5.30 2.13 -17.47
CA PHE A 54 6.15 1.65 -16.40
C PHE A 54 7.64 1.98 -16.63
N ASP A 55 8.10 1.88 -17.88
CA ASP A 55 9.50 2.09 -18.23
C ASP A 55 9.84 3.58 -18.44
N ASP A 56 8.87 4.39 -18.90
CA ASP A 56 9.01 5.85 -18.97
C ASP A 56 7.78 6.57 -18.39
N PRO A 57 7.87 7.15 -17.17
CA PRO A 57 6.75 7.84 -16.53
C PRO A 57 6.39 9.20 -17.17
N ARG A 58 7.05 9.59 -18.26
CA ARG A 58 6.67 10.74 -19.10
C ARG A 58 5.63 10.36 -20.15
N GLU A 59 5.58 9.10 -20.53
CA GLU A 59 4.67 8.58 -21.55
C GLU A 59 3.36 8.09 -20.90
N SER A 60 2.24 8.37 -21.56
CA SER A 60 0.90 7.95 -21.15
C SER A 60 0.03 7.48 -22.32
N GLY A 61 0.67 7.19 -23.45
CA GLY A 61 0.00 6.82 -24.70
C GLY A 61 -0.47 5.36 -24.73
N PHE A 62 0.30 4.42 -24.17
CA PHE A 62 -0.04 2.99 -24.14
C PHE A 62 -0.40 2.40 -25.51
N GLU A 63 0.13 2.99 -26.60
CA GLU A 63 -0.29 2.68 -27.97
C GLU A 63 0.10 1.26 -28.38
N ALA A 64 1.21 0.76 -27.87
CA ALA A 64 1.74 -0.55 -28.18
C ALA A 64 1.67 -1.47 -26.96
N PRO A 65 1.21 -2.73 -27.10
CA PRO A 65 1.12 -3.66 -25.98
C PRO A 65 2.42 -3.83 -25.21
N HIS A 66 3.58 -3.81 -25.86
CA HIS A 66 4.87 -3.98 -25.18
C HIS A 66 5.19 -2.89 -24.14
N ALA A 67 4.55 -1.72 -24.18
CA ALA A 67 4.73 -0.67 -23.19
C ALA A 67 4.23 -1.08 -21.79
N PHE A 68 3.17 -1.89 -21.72
CA PHE A 68 2.56 -2.31 -20.47
C PHE A 68 2.44 -3.82 -20.30
N GLN A 69 2.40 -4.61 -21.37
CA GLN A 69 2.24 -6.06 -21.32
C GLN A 69 3.58 -6.80 -21.25
N ARG A 70 3.69 -7.69 -20.27
CA ARG A 70 4.76 -8.69 -20.13
C ARG A 70 4.10 -10.06 -19.93
N ASP A 71 4.02 -10.86 -21.00
CA ASP A 71 3.25 -12.12 -21.01
C ASP A 71 1.78 -11.90 -20.57
N HIS A 72 1.31 -12.53 -19.50
CA HIS A 72 -0.02 -12.33 -18.92
C HIS A 72 -0.10 -11.20 -17.87
N TYR A 73 1.00 -10.49 -17.63
CA TYR A 73 1.06 -9.35 -16.72
C TYR A 73 0.87 -8.03 -17.47
N PHE A 74 -0.02 -7.18 -16.96
CA PHE A 74 -0.04 -5.76 -17.30
C PHE A 74 0.66 -4.96 -16.21
N VAL A 75 1.63 -4.14 -16.58
CA VAL A 75 2.44 -3.34 -15.68
C VAL A 75 2.39 -1.89 -16.13
N PHE A 76 1.97 -1.01 -15.24
CA PHE A 76 1.80 0.42 -15.46
C PHE A 76 1.93 1.15 -14.12
N THR A 77 2.08 2.47 -14.16
CA THR A 77 2.36 3.25 -12.96
C THR A 77 1.30 4.32 -12.74
N LEU A 78 0.80 4.43 -11.52
CA LEU A 78 -0.06 5.53 -11.11
C LEU A 78 0.82 6.74 -10.83
N ARG A 79 0.66 7.81 -11.61
CA ARG A 79 1.33 9.09 -11.39
C ARG A 79 0.37 10.08 -10.74
N ARG A 80 0.85 10.74 -9.69
CA ARG A 80 0.20 11.92 -9.10
C ARG A 80 1.18 13.07 -9.05
N ASP A 81 0.79 14.17 -9.68
CA ASP A 81 1.53 15.42 -9.67
C ASP A 81 0.77 16.42 -8.79
N GLN A 82 1.44 16.98 -7.78
CA GLN A 82 0.80 17.89 -6.83
C GLN A 82 1.66 19.13 -6.57
N ARG A 83 1.08 20.31 -6.69
CA ARG A 83 1.70 21.56 -6.23
C ARG A 83 1.59 21.64 -4.71
N ARG A 84 2.74 21.71 -4.03
CA ARG A 84 2.78 21.78 -2.56
C ARG A 84 3.46 23.06 -2.13
N LEU A 85 2.72 23.90 -1.42
CA LEU A 85 3.30 25.05 -0.73
C LEU A 85 3.80 24.61 0.65
N PRO A 86 5.10 24.75 0.96
CA PRO A 86 5.60 24.50 2.31
C PRO A 86 4.91 25.44 3.31
N ALA A 87 4.29 24.86 4.34
CA ALA A 87 3.47 25.62 5.30
C ALA A 87 4.25 26.75 6.00
N ALA A 88 5.54 26.52 6.30
CA ALA A 88 6.41 27.52 6.90
C ALA A 88 6.60 28.75 5.99
N LEU A 89 6.87 28.53 4.70
CA LEU A 89 7.04 29.60 3.71
C LEU A 89 5.72 30.36 3.49
N PHE A 90 4.60 29.63 3.37
CA PHE A 90 3.29 30.25 3.22
C PHE A 90 2.97 31.17 4.40
N LYS A 91 3.22 30.72 5.63
CA LYS A 91 3.00 31.52 6.84
C LYS A 91 3.86 32.79 6.87
N GLN A 92 5.13 32.69 6.46
CA GLN A 92 6.03 33.85 6.40
C GLN A 92 5.53 34.89 5.39
N HIS A 93 5.14 34.48 4.19
CA HIS A 93 4.59 35.40 3.19
C HIS A 93 3.27 36.01 3.63
N LEU A 94 2.39 35.25 4.30
CA LEU A 94 1.14 35.79 4.81
C LEU A 94 1.37 36.86 5.89
N GLN A 95 2.35 36.65 6.77
CA GLN A 95 2.72 37.67 7.77
C GLN A 95 3.22 38.96 7.13
N GLN A 96 3.97 38.86 6.03
CA GLN A 96 4.43 40.04 5.28
C GLN A 96 3.24 40.79 4.66
N GLU A 97 2.33 40.10 3.96
CA GLU A 97 1.14 40.72 3.36
C GLU A 97 0.22 41.35 4.40
N GLU A 98 0.06 40.72 5.57
CA GLU A 98 -0.68 41.29 6.70
C GLU A 98 -0.01 42.56 7.26
N ALA A 99 1.33 42.58 7.36
CA ALA A 99 2.09 43.75 7.80
C ALA A 99 1.98 44.91 6.81
N ASP A 100 2.10 44.62 5.51
CA ASP A 100 1.98 45.60 4.44
C ASP A 100 0.56 46.21 4.41
N PHE A 101 -0.48 45.39 4.63
CA PHE A 101 -1.86 45.87 4.76
C PHE A 101 -2.03 46.84 5.94
N LEU A 102 -1.48 46.51 7.12
CA LEU A 102 -1.57 47.36 8.31
C LEU A 102 -0.80 48.67 8.15
N ALA A 103 0.36 48.63 7.49
CA ALA A 103 1.13 49.82 7.17
C ALA A 103 0.35 50.76 6.22
N ALA A 104 -0.37 50.21 5.25
CA ALA A 104 -1.20 50.98 4.31
C ALA A 104 -2.51 51.52 4.93
N HIS A 105 -2.94 51.00 6.08
CA HIS A 105 -4.20 51.41 6.73
C HIS A 105 -3.99 51.75 8.22
N PRO A 106 -3.47 52.95 8.55
CA PRO A 106 -3.09 53.34 9.92
C PRO A 106 -4.21 53.29 10.97
N GLY A 107 -5.47 53.21 10.53
CA GLY A 107 -6.64 53.08 11.41
C GLY A 107 -6.89 51.66 11.96
N PHE A 108 -6.22 50.63 11.42
CA PHE A 108 -6.40 49.26 11.85
C PHE A 108 -5.23 48.77 12.71
N ARG A 109 -5.53 48.19 13.88
CA ARG A 109 -4.53 47.51 14.74
C ARG A 109 -4.30 46.05 14.36
N ARG A 110 -5.23 45.44 13.61
CA ARG A 110 -5.21 44.05 13.15
C ARG A 110 -5.96 43.95 11.82
N VAL A 111 -5.55 43.00 10.97
CA VAL A 111 -6.22 42.73 9.70
C VAL A 111 -7.62 42.15 9.99
N PRO A 112 -8.71 42.73 9.46
CA PRO A 112 -10.05 42.16 9.60
C PRO A 112 -10.14 40.73 9.09
N LYS A 113 -10.95 39.88 9.73
CA LYS A 113 -11.05 38.45 9.40
C LYS A 113 -11.33 38.18 7.91
N GLN A 114 -12.31 38.86 7.34
CA GLN A 114 -12.65 38.73 5.92
C GLN A 114 -11.45 39.10 5.03
N LYS A 115 -10.79 40.22 5.34
CA LYS A 115 -9.64 40.68 4.56
C LYS A 115 -8.46 39.72 4.66
N ARG A 116 -8.27 39.09 5.82
CA ARG A 116 -7.23 38.08 6.05
C ARG A 116 -7.44 36.85 5.18
N GLU A 117 -8.67 36.34 5.07
CA GLU A 117 -8.97 35.21 4.18
C GLU A 117 -8.77 35.60 2.71
N GLU A 118 -9.14 36.81 2.29
CA GLU A 118 -8.84 37.30 0.93
C GLU A 118 -7.33 37.34 0.65
N LEU A 119 -6.53 37.90 1.56
CA LEU A 119 -5.07 37.95 1.41
C LEU A 119 -4.47 36.54 1.32
N LYS A 120 -4.98 35.62 2.15
CA LYS A 120 -4.55 34.23 2.18
C LYS A 120 -4.85 33.51 0.86
N GLU A 121 -6.05 33.65 0.30
CA GLU A 121 -6.42 33.04 -0.98
C GLU A 121 -5.62 33.65 -2.16
N MET A 122 -5.49 34.98 -2.21
CA MET A 122 -4.67 35.64 -3.24
C MET A 122 -3.21 35.20 -3.17
N LEU A 123 -2.64 35.11 -1.96
CA LEU A 123 -1.28 34.64 -1.76
C LEU A 123 -1.14 33.18 -2.18
N ARG A 124 -2.11 32.32 -1.82
CA ARG A 124 -2.13 30.91 -2.20
C ARG A 124 -2.06 30.75 -3.71
N LEU A 125 -2.98 31.39 -4.45
CA LEU A 125 -3.01 31.33 -5.92
C LEU A 125 -1.70 31.85 -6.54
N ARG A 126 -1.17 32.97 -6.03
CA ARG A 126 0.08 33.57 -6.53
C ARG A 126 1.29 32.65 -6.33
N LEU A 127 1.38 31.99 -5.17
CA LEU A 127 2.49 31.09 -4.88
C LEU A 127 2.37 29.75 -5.62
N LEU A 128 1.14 29.21 -5.76
CA LEU A 128 0.90 28.01 -6.54
C LEU A 128 1.23 28.19 -8.03
N ALA A 129 0.95 29.37 -8.60
CA ALA A 129 1.34 29.68 -9.98
C ALA A 129 2.86 29.63 -10.23
N LYS A 130 3.67 29.75 -9.17
CA LYS A 130 5.14 29.68 -9.22
C LYS A 130 5.71 28.32 -8.80
N THR A 131 4.85 27.36 -8.46
CA THR A 131 5.26 26.09 -7.88
C THR A 131 5.13 24.99 -8.92
N LEU A 132 6.25 24.35 -9.27
CA LEU A 132 6.22 23.16 -10.11
C LEU A 132 5.53 22.00 -9.37
N PRO A 133 4.72 21.19 -10.05
CA PRO A 133 4.11 20.02 -9.44
C PRO A 133 5.19 18.99 -9.07
N ALA A 134 5.07 18.40 -7.88
CA ALA A 134 5.95 17.32 -7.46
C ALA A 134 5.32 15.95 -7.85
N PRO A 135 6.00 15.12 -8.65
CA PRO A 135 5.48 13.81 -9.03
C PRO A 135 5.61 12.79 -7.89
N SER A 136 4.66 11.87 -7.84
CA SER A 136 4.66 10.68 -7.01
C SER A 136 4.22 9.50 -7.87
N LEU A 137 4.97 8.41 -7.82
CA LEU A 137 4.80 7.24 -8.68
C LEU A 137 4.58 5.99 -7.83
N TRP A 138 3.61 5.17 -8.21
CA TRP A 138 3.34 3.87 -7.59
C TRP A 138 3.01 2.83 -8.65
N ASP A 139 3.82 1.78 -8.71
CA ASP A 139 3.69 0.75 -9.73
C ASP A 139 2.53 -0.21 -9.43
N VAL A 140 1.87 -0.64 -10.50
CA VAL A 140 0.77 -1.58 -10.52
C VAL A 140 1.18 -2.75 -11.42
N VAL A 141 1.09 -3.97 -10.88
CA VAL A 141 1.27 -5.21 -11.63
C VAL A 141 -0.03 -5.99 -11.57
N TRP A 142 -0.73 -6.11 -12.69
CA TRP A 142 -1.95 -6.88 -12.83
C TRP A 142 -1.66 -8.21 -13.52
N ASP A 143 -1.75 -9.30 -12.76
CA ASP A 143 -1.83 -10.67 -13.27
C ASP A 143 -3.24 -10.91 -13.83
N THR A 144 -3.35 -10.93 -15.16
CA THR A 144 -4.65 -11.03 -15.84
C THR A 144 -5.23 -12.45 -15.84
N GLU A 145 -4.41 -13.46 -15.58
CA GLU A 145 -4.87 -14.85 -15.45
C GLU A 145 -5.47 -15.12 -14.08
N LYS A 146 -4.86 -14.56 -13.02
CA LYS A 146 -5.28 -14.77 -11.62
C LYS A 146 -6.19 -13.68 -11.07
N ASP A 147 -6.46 -12.65 -11.87
CA ASP A 147 -7.20 -11.45 -11.46
C ASP A 147 -6.64 -10.84 -10.18
N LEU A 148 -5.31 -10.68 -10.15
CA LEU A 148 -4.56 -10.21 -9.00
C LEU A 148 -3.78 -8.95 -9.36
N VAL A 149 -4.07 -7.86 -8.66
CA VAL A 149 -3.32 -6.61 -8.75
C VAL A 149 -2.39 -6.48 -7.55
N THR A 150 -1.09 -6.38 -7.81
CA THR A 150 -0.05 -6.04 -6.83
C THR A 150 0.32 -4.57 -6.98
N PHE A 151 0.28 -3.81 -5.88
CA PHE A 151 0.50 -2.38 -5.86
C PHE A 151 1.65 -2.00 -4.93
N ALA A 152 2.59 -1.19 -5.41
CA ALA A 152 3.82 -0.81 -4.70
C ALA A 152 3.61 0.33 -3.67
N SER A 153 2.63 0.18 -2.77
CA SER A 153 2.38 1.13 -1.67
C SER A 153 1.64 0.48 -0.51
N LEU A 154 1.95 0.90 0.72
CA LEU A 154 1.20 0.54 1.93
C LEU A 154 0.42 1.71 2.56
N SER A 155 0.31 2.85 1.87
CA SER A 155 -0.53 3.94 2.37
C SER A 155 -2.02 3.67 2.07
N ALA A 156 -2.88 3.75 3.09
CA ALA A 156 -4.33 3.60 2.93
C ALA A 156 -4.89 4.58 1.90
N SER A 157 -4.61 5.88 2.04
CA SER A 157 -5.10 6.93 1.14
C SER A 157 -4.61 6.80 -0.29
N ILE A 158 -3.39 6.30 -0.50
CA ILE A 158 -2.88 6.00 -1.85
C ILE A 158 -3.52 4.72 -2.42
N GLY A 159 -3.85 3.75 -1.56
CA GLY A 159 -4.63 2.59 -1.94
C GLY A 159 -6.04 2.96 -2.41
N ASP A 160 -6.72 3.83 -1.68
CA ASP A 160 -8.04 4.35 -2.07
C ASP A 160 -7.96 5.07 -3.41
N LEU A 161 -6.90 5.87 -3.59
CA LEU A 161 -6.64 6.53 -4.87
C LEU A 161 -6.47 5.55 -6.03
N LEU A 162 -5.75 4.44 -5.82
CA LEU A 162 -5.64 3.37 -6.82
C LEU A 162 -7.02 2.77 -7.13
N VAL A 163 -7.79 2.42 -6.11
CA VAL A 163 -9.12 1.81 -6.28
C VAL A 163 -10.03 2.72 -7.08
N GLU A 164 -10.04 4.02 -6.77
CA GLU A 164 -10.81 5.02 -7.51
C GLU A 164 -10.34 5.17 -8.96
N GLN A 165 -9.03 5.30 -9.19
CA GLN A 165 -8.50 5.47 -10.54
C GLN A 165 -8.72 4.22 -11.39
N PHE A 166 -8.51 3.03 -10.82
CA PHE A 166 -8.76 1.76 -11.50
C PHE A 166 -10.23 1.60 -11.89
N LYS A 167 -11.15 1.90 -10.98
CA LYS A 167 -12.60 1.86 -11.24
C LYS A 167 -13.03 2.83 -12.34
N LYS A 168 -12.43 4.03 -12.38
CA LYS A 168 -12.70 5.01 -13.47
C LYS A 168 -12.20 4.49 -14.82
N THR A 169 -11.04 3.85 -14.81
CA THR A 169 -10.34 3.40 -16.03
C THR A 169 -10.98 2.17 -16.65
N PHE A 170 -11.23 1.16 -15.83
CA PHE A 170 -11.75 -0.13 -16.26
C PHE A 170 -13.21 -0.26 -15.83
N GLU A 171 -14.09 0.35 -16.62
CA GLU A 171 -15.53 0.28 -16.39
C GLU A 171 -16.01 -1.17 -16.24
N GLY A 172 -16.80 -1.42 -15.19
CA GLY A 172 -17.28 -2.77 -14.84
C GLY A 172 -16.33 -3.59 -13.96
N LEU A 173 -15.07 -3.17 -13.82
CA LEU A 173 -14.11 -3.78 -12.90
C LEU A 173 -13.96 -2.98 -11.61
N ARG A 174 -13.69 -3.68 -10.52
CA ARG A 174 -13.33 -3.10 -9.22
C ARG A 174 -12.21 -3.87 -8.56
N LEU A 175 -11.45 -3.18 -7.72
CA LEU A 175 -10.45 -3.80 -6.87
C LEU A 175 -11.05 -4.10 -5.49
N ALA A 176 -10.99 -5.37 -5.09
CA ALA A 176 -11.33 -5.82 -3.74
C ALA A 176 -10.04 -6.11 -2.96
N PRO A 177 -9.78 -5.48 -1.80
CA PRO A 177 -8.57 -5.72 -1.03
C PRO A 177 -8.51 -7.18 -0.55
N ILE A 178 -7.31 -7.78 -0.61
CA ILE A 178 -7.09 -9.14 -0.11
C ILE A 178 -6.72 -9.04 1.38
N HIS A 179 -7.73 -9.19 2.23
CA HIS A 179 -7.59 -9.23 3.68
C HIS A 179 -7.10 -10.62 4.17
N PRO A 180 -6.61 -10.75 5.42
CA PRO A 180 -6.01 -11.98 5.92
C PRO A 180 -6.95 -13.19 5.81
N TYR A 181 -8.24 -13.01 6.10
CA TYR A 181 -9.24 -14.07 5.98
C TYR A 181 -9.41 -14.59 4.54
N ALA A 182 -9.47 -13.72 3.53
CA ALA A 182 -9.56 -14.13 2.13
C ALA A 182 -8.30 -14.89 1.71
N ARG A 183 -7.13 -14.38 2.10
CA ARG A 183 -5.86 -15.06 1.84
C ARG A 183 -5.83 -16.45 2.48
N GLY A 184 -6.30 -16.57 3.72
CA GLY A 184 -6.47 -17.84 4.42
C GLY A 184 -7.35 -18.81 3.62
N MET A 185 -8.54 -18.37 3.20
CA MET A 185 -9.48 -19.18 2.40
C MET A 185 -8.89 -19.67 1.07
N ASP A 186 -7.99 -18.90 0.46
CA ASP A 186 -7.33 -19.27 -0.80
C ASP A 186 -6.24 -20.33 -0.61
N VAL A 187 -5.57 -20.37 0.56
CA VAL A 187 -4.39 -21.22 0.79
C VAL A 187 -4.68 -22.48 1.61
N VAL A 188 -5.71 -22.47 2.46
CA VAL A 188 -6.05 -23.66 3.26
C VAL A 188 -6.60 -24.78 2.38
N GLU A 189 -6.37 -26.01 2.82
CA GLU A 189 -6.97 -27.19 2.20
C GLU A 189 -8.50 -27.15 2.24
N GLU A 190 -9.15 -27.81 1.28
CA GLU A 190 -10.62 -27.85 1.17
C GLU A 190 -11.29 -28.33 2.46
N SER A 191 -10.68 -29.33 3.13
CA SER A 191 -11.14 -29.90 4.40
C SER A 191 -11.17 -28.90 5.57
N LEU A 192 -10.39 -27.82 5.48
CA LEU A 192 -10.26 -26.80 6.53
C LEU A 192 -11.07 -25.54 6.26
N LYS A 193 -11.58 -25.34 5.03
CA LYS A 193 -12.37 -24.15 4.68
C LYS A 193 -13.60 -23.95 5.56
N ALA A 194 -14.34 -25.03 5.85
CA ALA A 194 -15.50 -24.96 6.73
C ALA A 194 -15.12 -24.53 8.16
N LYS A 195 -13.99 -25.05 8.68
CA LYS A 195 -13.50 -24.67 10.01
C LYS A 195 -13.04 -23.22 10.06
N LEU A 196 -12.34 -22.75 9.02
CA LEU A 196 -11.93 -21.36 8.91
C LEU A 196 -13.14 -20.43 8.81
N ALA A 197 -14.18 -20.81 8.07
CA ALA A 197 -15.43 -20.06 8.00
C ALA A 197 -16.14 -19.96 9.37
N THR A 198 -16.15 -21.02 10.17
CA THR A 198 -16.67 -20.98 11.54
C THR A 198 -15.80 -20.13 12.48
N ALA A 199 -14.49 -20.07 12.24
CA ALA A 199 -13.56 -19.27 13.03
C ALA A 199 -13.57 -17.78 12.65
N ASN A 200 -14.23 -17.40 11.54
CA ASN A 200 -14.41 -16.01 11.15
C ASN A 200 -15.17 -15.25 12.24
N ARG A 201 -14.60 -14.13 12.71
CA ARG A 201 -15.19 -13.31 13.78
C ARG A 201 -15.91 -12.06 13.27
N ALA A 202 -15.92 -11.82 11.95
CA ALA A 202 -16.59 -10.66 11.36
C ALA A 202 -18.10 -10.89 11.26
N SER A 203 -18.87 -9.82 11.47
CA SER A 203 -20.33 -9.81 11.37
C SER A 203 -20.80 -9.49 9.96
N THR A 204 -20.02 -8.72 9.20
CA THR A 204 -20.29 -8.39 7.80
C THR A 204 -19.18 -8.85 6.86
N ALA A 205 -19.45 -8.76 5.56
CA ALA A 205 -18.47 -9.03 4.51
C ALA A 205 -17.62 -7.80 4.13
N GLU A 206 -17.67 -6.72 4.91
CA GLU A 206 -16.89 -5.52 4.67
C GLU A 206 -15.41 -5.79 4.95
N ALA A 207 -14.53 -5.36 4.03
CA ALA A 207 -13.11 -5.71 4.09
C ALA A 207 -12.39 -5.17 5.33
N VAL A 208 -12.79 -3.99 5.81
CA VAL A 208 -12.23 -3.38 7.03
C VAL A 208 -12.56 -4.24 8.25
N GLU A 209 -13.84 -4.59 8.42
CA GLU A 209 -14.28 -5.46 9.52
C GLU A 209 -13.65 -6.85 9.42
N LEU A 210 -13.60 -7.44 8.23
CA LEU A 210 -12.95 -8.73 7.99
C LEU A 210 -11.47 -8.71 8.37
N THR A 211 -10.79 -7.58 8.19
CA THR A 211 -9.39 -7.39 8.58
C THR A 211 -9.26 -7.28 10.10
N GLU A 212 -10.04 -6.40 10.73
CA GLU A 212 -9.98 -6.16 12.17
C GLU A 212 -10.40 -7.39 13.00
N ALA A 213 -11.52 -8.01 12.65
CA ALA A 213 -12.06 -9.16 13.38
C ALA A 213 -11.20 -10.42 13.22
N ASN A 214 -10.50 -10.57 12.08
CA ASN A 214 -9.67 -11.73 11.79
C ASN A 214 -8.16 -11.46 11.85
N ARG A 215 -7.74 -10.38 12.52
CA ARG A 215 -6.32 -10.07 12.74
C ARG A 215 -5.55 -11.21 13.42
N TRP A 216 -6.25 -12.04 14.20
CA TRP A 216 -5.70 -13.23 14.86
C TRP A 216 -5.03 -14.19 13.87
N LEU A 217 -5.48 -14.27 12.62
CA LEU A 217 -4.86 -15.11 11.59
C LEU A 217 -3.39 -14.73 11.36
N GLY A 218 -3.10 -13.42 11.31
CA GLY A 218 -1.74 -12.93 11.13
C GLY A 218 -0.89 -13.08 12.38
N CYS A 219 -1.44 -12.77 13.56
CA CYS A 219 -0.74 -12.96 14.82
C CYS A 219 -0.38 -14.43 15.06
N ASP A 220 -1.32 -15.34 14.84
CA ASP A 220 -1.12 -16.78 14.99
C ASP A 220 -0.15 -17.30 13.92
N PHE A 221 -0.24 -16.83 12.68
CA PHE A 221 0.73 -17.18 11.64
C PHE A 221 2.15 -16.85 12.07
N LEU A 222 2.38 -15.65 12.60
CA LEU A 222 3.71 -15.24 13.09
C LEU A 222 4.13 -16.06 14.32
N LEU A 223 3.22 -16.39 15.22
CA LEU A 223 3.49 -17.25 16.38
C LEU A 223 3.91 -18.66 15.95
N TRP A 224 3.18 -19.28 15.01
CA TRP A 224 3.52 -20.61 14.49
C TRP A 224 4.82 -20.60 13.68
N LEU A 225 5.09 -19.53 12.94
CA LEU A 225 6.35 -19.36 12.23
C LEU A 225 7.52 -19.20 13.20
N MET A 226 7.36 -18.45 14.30
CA MET A 226 8.34 -18.36 15.38
C MET A 226 8.58 -19.75 16.00
N HIS A 227 7.52 -20.49 16.32
CA HIS A 227 7.64 -21.82 16.90
C HIS A 227 8.41 -22.77 15.97
N ARG A 228 8.12 -22.76 14.67
CA ARG A 228 8.86 -23.57 13.68
C ARG A 228 10.30 -23.10 13.49
N THR A 229 10.57 -21.80 13.57
CA THR A 229 11.94 -21.25 13.56
C THR A 229 12.79 -21.85 14.69
N MET A 230 12.18 -22.08 15.86
CA MET A 230 12.89 -22.63 17.02
C MET A 230 12.97 -24.15 17.06
N THR A 231 11.97 -24.85 16.52
CA THR A 231 11.77 -26.29 16.77
C THR A 231 11.95 -27.17 15.54
N ALA A 232 12.09 -26.58 14.35
CA ALA A 232 12.24 -27.29 13.09
C ALA A 232 13.37 -26.70 12.24
N ASP A 233 13.64 -27.33 11.10
CA ASP A 233 14.59 -26.90 10.07
C ASP A 233 14.15 -25.65 9.29
N SER A 234 12.95 -25.14 9.55
CA SER A 234 12.36 -24.00 8.83
C SER A 234 12.24 -24.24 7.31
N GLU A 235 12.15 -25.51 6.87
CA GLU A 235 11.96 -25.85 5.46
C GLU A 235 10.47 -26.00 5.12
N TYR A 236 10.07 -25.46 3.97
CA TYR A 236 8.69 -25.43 3.49
C TYR A 236 8.62 -25.85 2.01
N PRO A 237 7.65 -26.68 1.61
CA PRO A 237 7.38 -26.96 0.20
C PRO A 237 6.47 -25.89 -0.41
N VAL A 238 6.70 -25.54 -1.66
CA VAL A 238 5.77 -24.74 -2.46
C VAL A 238 4.49 -25.53 -2.71
N SER A 239 3.37 -25.05 -2.15
CA SER A 239 2.06 -25.71 -2.22
C SER A 239 1.06 -25.02 -3.15
N ARG A 240 1.44 -23.90 -3.77
CA ARG A 240 0.55 -23.07 -4.61
C ARG A 240 1.12 -22.89 -6.02
N PRO A 241 0.27 -22.83 -7.06
CA PRO A 241 0.72 -22.54 -8.42
C PRO A 241 1.43 -21.19 -8.52
N GLY A 242 2.55 -21.17 -9.23
CA GLY A 242 3.39 -19.98 -9.39
C GLY A 242 4.61 -20.28 -10.27
N PRO A 243 5.58 -19.36 -10.31
CA PRO A 243 6.81 -19.57 -11.08
C PRO A 243 7.73 -20.65 -10.49
N ALA A 244 7.57 -20.96 -9.20
CA ALA A 244 8.30 -22.04 -8.54
C ALA A 244 7.67 -23.42 -8.83
N VAL A 245 8.48 -24.47 -8.87
CA VAL A 245 8.02 -25.83 -9.14
C VAL A 245 7.18 -26.33 -7.96
N PRO A 246 6.03 -27.00 -8.18
CA PRO A 246 5.25 -27.58 -7.08
C PRO A 246 6.09 -28.54 -6.24
N GLY A 247 6.05 -28.37 -4.91
CA GLY A 247 6.80 -29.18 -3.95
C GLY A 247 8.27 -28.78 -3.78
N GLU A 248 8.78 -27.83 -4.59
CA GLU A 248 10.11 -27.27 -4.43
C GLU A 248 10.29 -26.67 -3.03
N ARG A 249 11.48 -26.81 -2.45
CA ARG A 249 11.76 -26.40 -1.07
C ARG A 249 12.31 -24.99 -1.00
N PHE A 250 11.94 -24.28 0.04
CA PHE A 250 12.52 -23.01 0.44
C PHE A 250 12.60 -22.95 1.96
N ILE A 251 13.50 -22.10 2.48
CA ILE A 251 13.65 -21.88 3.91
C ILE A 251 12.91 -20.59 4.28
N SER A 252 12.20 -20.60 5.40
CA SER A 252 11.52 -19.42 5.94
C SER A 252 11.61 -19.37 7.46
N TYR A 253 12.20 -18.32 8.01
CA TYR A 253 12.36 -18.16 9.46
C TYR A 253 12.18 -16.71 9.92
N LEU A 254 11.86 -16.53 11.19
CA LEU A 254 11.88 -15.20 11.82
C LEU A 254 13.28 -14.88 12.31
N ASN A 255 13.71 -13.63 12.12
CA ASN A 255 14.94 -13.14 12.75
C ASN A 255 14.89 -11.61 12.85
N ASP A 256 15.89 -11.02 13.51
CA ASP A 256 16.09 -9.59 13.73
C ASP A 256 15.02 -8.87 14.53
N LYS A 257 13.83 -8.68 13.98
CA LYS A 257 12.83 -7.77 14.54
C LYS A 257 11.50 -8.49 14.76
N VAL A 258 11.01 -8.40 15.98
CA VAL A 258 9.68 -8.86 16.38
C VAL A 258 9.02 -7.77 17.22
N LEU A 259 7.83 -7.35 16.82
CA LEU A 259 7.00 -6.41 17.55
C LEU A 259 5.84 -7.15 18.18
N LEU A 260 5.75 -7.09 19.50
CA LEU A 260 4.64 -7.60 20.27
C LEU A 260 3.81 -6.46 20.83
N ALA A 261 2.52 -6.67 20.90
CA ALA A 261 1.58 -5.79 21.56
C ALA A 261 0.44 -6.63 22.17
N GLY A 262 -0.40 -6.01 22.98
CA GLY A 262 -1.32 -6.75 23.83
C GLY A 262 -0.73 -6.95 25.21
N ALA A 263 -1.55 -7.47 26.13
CA ALA A 263 -1.37 -7.32 27.58
C ALA A 263 -1.29 -5.85 28.02
N GLY A 264 -2.44 -5.23 28.27
CA GLY A 264 -2.52 -3.87 28.81
C GLY A 264 -3.85 -3.61 29.50
N ASN A 265 -3.77 -3.08 30.73
CA ASN A 265 -4.84 -2.60 31.60
C ASN A 265 -5.80 -1.62 30.87
N PRO A 266 -6.89 -1.16 31.52
CA PRO A 266 -7.81 -0.15 30.97
C PRO A 266 -7.12 1.12 30.41
N ASP A 267 -5.89 1.40 30.84
CA ASP A 267 -5.11 2.60 30.50
C ASP A 267 -4.30 2.52 29.19
N GLY A 268 -4.29 1.38 28.47
CA GLY A 268 -3.75 1.30 27.11
C GLY A 268 -2.92 0.05 26.76
N ILE A 269 -2.58 -0.07 25.48
CA ILE A 269 -1.86 -1.22 24.91
C ILE A 269 -0.35 -1.06 25.11
N GLN A 270 0.27 -1.97 25.87
CA GLN A 270 1.73 -2.03 25.98
C GLN A 270 2.34 -2.67 24.72
N LYS A 271 3.47 -2.12 24.25
CA LYS A 271 4.22 -2.64 23.11
C LYS A 271 5.64 -3.02 23.54
N VAL A 272 6.16 -4.11 22.97
CA VAL A 272 7.54 -4.59 23.14
C VAL A 272 8.12 -4.81 21.75
N ALA A 273 9.24 -4.15 21.46
CA ALA A 273 9.99 -4.36 20.22
C ALA A 273 11.32 -5.04 20.57
N VAL A 274 11.55 -6.22 20.03
CA VAL A 274 12.84 -6.92 20.09
C VAL A 274 13.56 -6.68 18.77
N SER A 275 14.85 -6.38 18.82
CA SER A 275 15.66 -6.02 17.65
C SER A 275 17.07 -6.58 17.76
N GLY A 276 17.60 -7.08 16.64
CA GLY A 276 18.90 -7.75 16.55
C GLY A 276 18.75 -9.28 16.39
N PRO A 277 19.82 -10.01 16.06
CA PRO A 277 19.76 -11.45 15.82
C PRO A 277 19.06 -12.20 16.96
N GLN A 278 18.14 -13.10 16.61
CA GLN A 278 17.34 -13.89 17.52
C GLN A 278 17.80 -15.35 17.46
N ASP A 279 17.94 -15.97 18.62
CA ASP A 279 18.32 -17.39 18.75
C ASP A 279 17.18 -18.16 19.43
N HIS A 280 17.02 -18.00 20.74
CA HIS A 280 15.99 -18.70 21.53
C HIS A 280 14.71 -17.88 21.77
N PHE A 281 14.62 -16.66 21.20
CA PHE A 281 13.49 -15.75 21.35
C PHE A 281 13.06 -15.54 22.82
N SER A 282 14.00 -15.50 23.78
CA SER A 282 13.71 -15.47 25.22
C SER A 282 12.79 -14.31 25.63
N GLU A 283 13.08 -13.11 25.13
CA GLU A 283 12.35 -11.88 25.39
C GLU A 283 10.96 -11.92 24.77
N VAL A 284 10.87 -12.43 23.53
CA VAL A 284 9.62 -12.63 22.81
C VAL A 284 8.74 -13.65 23.54
N ARG A 285 9.30 -14.77 24.00
CA ARG A 285 8.60 -15.79 24.78
C ARG A 285 8.10 -15.26 26.12
N ALA A 286 8.92 -14.48 26.84
CA ALA A 286 8.50 -13.83 28.08
C ALA A 286 7.34 -12.87 27.84
N ALA A 287 7.39 -12.09 26.75
CA ALA A 287 6.29 -11.22 26.35
C ALA A 287 5.01 -12.01 26.00
N LEU A 288 5.11 -13.10 25.23
CA LEU A 288 3.99 -14.00 24.92
C LEU A 288 3.35 -14.59 26.20
N LEU A 289 4.17 -15.07 27.14
CA LEU A 289 3.70 -15.59 28.44
C LEU A 289 2.99 -14.53 29.28
N SER A 290 3.30 -13.25 29.07
CA SER A 290 2.59 -12.14 29.71
C SER A 290 1.26 -11.77 29.04
N GLY A 291 0.85 -12.49 27.98
CA GLY A 291 -0.39 -12.27 27.24
C GLY A 291 -0.28 -11.31 26.05
N LYS A 292 0.94 -11.05 25.56
CA LYS A 292 1.15 -10.29 24.31
C LYS A 292 1.01 -11.20 23.10
N GLU A 293 0.69 -10.61 21.95
CA GLU A 293 0.62 -11.25 20.65
C GLU A 293 1.70 -10.67 19.73
N ILE A 294 2.14 -11.41 18.72
CA ILE A 294 3.10 -10.91 17.71
C ILE A 294 2.33 -10.16 16.64
N HIS A 295 2.56 -8.84 16.52
CA HIS A 295 1.87 -8.00 15.54
C HIS A 295 2.70 -7.75 14.27
N GLU A 296 4.03 -7.71 14.38
CA GLU A 296 4.90 -7.54 13.23
C GLU A 296 6.16 -8.38 13.41
N ALA A 297 6.70 -8.92 12.32
CA ALA A 297 7.97 -9.62 12.35
C ALA A 297 8.74 -9.43 11.04
N VAL A 298 10.06 -9.62 11.13
CA VAL A 298 10.93 -9.78 9.98
C VAL A 298 11.07 -11.26 9.67
N LEU A 299 10.65 -11.63 8.46
CA LEU A 299 10.76 -12.96 7.89
C LEU A 299 11.91 -12.95 6.90
N TYR A 300 12.73 -13.99 6.96
CA TYR A 300 13.72 -14.31 5.94
C TYR A 300 13.18 -15.43 5.07
N LEU A 301 13.35 -15.30 3.77
CA LEU A 301 13.01 -16.31 2.77
C LEU A 301 14.28 -16.62 1.98
N GLU A 302 14.66 -17.89 1.93
CA GLU A 302 15.84 -18.35 1.20
C GLU A 302 15.42 -19.39 0.18
N LYS A 303 15.88 -19.21 -1.06
CA LYS A 303 15.70 -20.18 -2.14
C LYS A 303 16.93 -20.15 -3.04
N GLU A 304 17.67 -21.25 -3.04
CA GLU A 304 18.95 -21.36 -3.75
C GLU A 304 19.92 -20.25 -3.31
N GLU A 305 20.35 -19.40 -4.23
CA GLU A 305 21.24 -18.25 -3.99
C GLU A 305 20.49 -16.96 -3.61
N ASN A 306 19.16 -16.98 -3.65
CA ASN A 306 18.34 -15.81 -3.39
C ASN A 306 17.92 -15.73 -1.92
N LEU A 307 18.08 -14.53 -1.36
CA LEU A 307 17.68 -14.18 0.00
C LEU A 307 16.76 -12.96 -0.04
N TRP A 308 15.54 -13.11 0.49
CA TRP A 308 14.61 -12.00 0.67
C TRP A 308 14.32 -11.75 2.14
N LYS A 309 14.11 -10.49 2.46
CA LYS A 309 13.69 -10.02 3.78
C LYS A 309 12.33 -9.36 3.66
N LEU A 310 11.35 -9.90 4.37
CA LEU A 310 9.98 -9.41 4.40
C LEU A 310 9.66 -8.86 5.79
N HIS A 311 9.27 -7.60 5.86
CA HIS A 311 8.65 -7.02 7.04
C HIS A 311 7.14 -7.23 6.96
N LEU A 312 6.61 -8.22 7.67
CA LEU A 312 5.19 -8.57 7.62
C LEU A 312 4.46 -7.98 8.83
N LYS A 313 3.37 -7.26 8.56
CA LYS A 313 2.40 -6.87 9.58
C LYS A 313 1.30 -7.92 9.65
N GLY A 314 1.12 -8.53 10.82
CA GLY A 314 0.13 -9.59 11.03
C GLY A 314 -1.30 -9.11 10.76
N GLU A 315 -1.67 -7.95 11.32
CA GLU A 315 -3.06 -7.45 11.24
C GLU A 315 -3.58 -7.30 9.80
N PRO A 316 -2.93 -6.53 8.90
CA PRO A 316 -3.41 -6.41 7.54
C PRO A 316 -2.75 -7.41 6.55
N PHE A 317 -1.85 -8.27 7.06
CA PHE A 317 -1.11 -9.30 6.34
C PHE A 317 -0.40 -8.82 5.06
N HIS A 318 0.40 -7.76 5.19
CA HIS A 318 1.26 -7.20 4.15
C HIS A 318 2.48 -6.49 4.72
#